data_AF-A0A9X3IZS2-F1
#
_entry.id   AF-A0A9X3IZS2-F1
#
_cell.length_a   1.000
_cell.length_b   1.000
_cell.length_c   1.000
_cell.angle_alpha   90.00
_cell.angle_beta   90.00
_cell.angle_gamma   90.00
#
_symmetry.space_group_name_H-M   'P 1'
#
loop_
_entity.id
_entity.type
_entity.pdbx_description
1 polymer ?
#
loop_
_entity_poly.entity_id
_entity_poly.type
_entity_poly.pdbx_seq_one_letter_code
_entity_poly.pdbx_strand_id
1 'polypeptide(L)'
;MAHSETTASLLADLRWLRQFAQVLARDGDEADDLVQEALVAAWRRGPDSEESLRPWLATVVRNLFRMRLRADARRERREQTVEGRRPRRIPTASSSAWRC
;
A
#
# COMPACT_ATOMS: atom_id res chain seq x y z
N MET A 1 -9.77 30.02 -19.00
CA MET A 1 -8.36 30.21 -18.56
C MET A 1 -8.13 29.76 -17.13
N ALA A 2 -9.03 29.99 -16.16
CA ALA A 2 -8.86 29.50 -14.78
C ALA A 2 -8.73 27.98 -14.64
N HIS A 3 -9.55 27.19 -15.37
CA HIS A 3 -9.51 25.72 -15.26
C HIS A 3 -8.18 25.09 -15.71
N SER A 4 -7.46 25.68 -16.68
CA SER A 4 -6.17 25.15 -17.14
C SER A 4 -5.03 25.39 -16.15
N GLU A 5 -5.14 26.44 -15.32
CA GLU A 5 -4.15 26.74 -14.29
C GLU A 5 -4.33 25.81 -13.08
N THR A 6 -5.57 25.54 -12.69
CA THR A 6 -5.91 24.55 -11.65
C THR A 6 -5.47 23.14 -12.03
N THR A 7 -5.71 22.70 -13.27
CA THR A 7 -5.27 21.37 -13.72
C THR A 7 -3.74 21.25 -13.77
N ALA A 8 -3.03 22.29 -14.18
CA ALA A 8 -1.57 22.32 -14.17
C ALA A 8 -1.00 22.21 -12.75
N SER A 9 -1.60 22.92 -11.79
CA SER A 9 -1.23 22.83 -10.37
C SER A 9 -1.46 21.42 -9.81
N LEU A 10 -2.63 20.83 -10.05
CA LEU A 10 -2.94 19.47 -9.64
C LEU A 10 -1.96 18.44 -10.22
N LEU A 11 -1.62 18.57 -11.51
CA LEU A 11 -0.63 17.70 -12.15
C LEU A 11 0.77 17.87 -11.55
N ALA A 12 1.14 19.08 -11.12
CA ALA A 12 2.40 19.30 -10.42
C ALA A 12 2.40 18.64 -9.04
N ASP A 13 1.28 18.70 -8.31
CA ASP A 13 1.10 18.04 -7.01
C ASP A 13 1.18 16.52 -7.14
N LEU A 14 0.56 15.95 -8.18
CA LEU A 14 0.61 14.52 -8.48
C LEU A 14 2.05 14.06 -8.82
N ARG A 15 2.76 14.83 -9.66
CA ARG A 15 4.17 14.53 -9.97
C ARG A 15 5.04 14.57 -8.73
N TRP A 16 4.85 15.58 -7.89
CA TRP A 16 5.57 15.71 -6.62
C TRP A 16 5.26 14.54 -5.67
N LEU A 17 3.98 14.15 -5.54
CA LEU A 17 3.56 13.04 -4.70
C LEU A 17 4.18 11.71 -5.16
N ARG A 18 4.23 11.47 -6.47
CA ARG A 18 4.87 10.27 -7.03
C ARG A 18 6.37 10.22 -6.74
N GLN A 19 7.08 11.32 -6.93
CA GLN A 19 8.50 11.41 -6.56
C GLN A 19 8.70 11.18 -5.06
N PHE A 20 7.82 11.74 -4.24
CA PHE A 20 7.87 11.54 -2.79
C PHE A 20 7.65 10.08 -2.39
N ALA A 21 6.71 9.38 -3.03
CA ALA A 21 6.47 7.96 -2.80
C ALA A 21 7.64 7.08 -3.28
N GLN A 22 8.25 7.41 -4.42
CA GLN A 22 9.42 6.71 -4.96
C GLN A 22 10.64 6.76 -4.04
N VAL A 23 10.80 7.83 -3.25
CA VAL A 23 11.88 7.92 -2.24
C VAL A 23 11.67 6.96 -1.07
N LEU A 24 10.43 6.54 -0.81
CA LEU A 24 10.08 5.67 0.32
C LEU A 24 9.94 4.19 -0.08
N ALA A 25 9.33 3.95 -1.23
CA ALA A 25 9.02 2.61 -1.73
C ALA A 25 10.27 1.83 -2.16
N ARG A 26 10.15 0.49 -2.17
CA ARG A 26 11.22 -0.40 -2.67
C ARG A 26 11.31 -0.40 -4.20
N ASP A 27 10.17 -0.28 -4.87
CA ASP A 27 10.05 -0.29 -6.32
C ASP A 27 8.96 0.68 -6.81
N GLY A 28 8.79 0.74 -8.13
CA GLY A 28 7.83 1.63 -8.77
C GLY A 28 6.37 1.25 -8.53
N ASP A 29 6.07 -0.05 -8.40
CA ASP A 29 4.71 -0.54 -8.20
C ASP A 29 4.24 -0.19 -6.78
N GLU A 30 5.09 -0.41 -5.78
CA GLU A 30 4.82 0.01 -4.40
C GLU A 30 4.65 1.54 -4.30
N ALA A 31 5.43 2.31 -5.05
CA ALA A 31 5.29 3.76 -5.09
C ALA A 31 3.93 4.19 -5.66
N ASP A 32 3.53 3.59 -6.79
CA ASP A 32 2.27 3.93 -7.47
C ASP A 32 1.06 3.50 -6.63
N ASP A 33 1.13 2.39 -5.90
CA ASP A 33 0.10 2.01 -4.93
C ASP A 33 -0.04 3.02 -3.79
N LEU A 34 1.08 3.48 -3.21
CA LEU A 34 1.07 4.47 -2.13
C LEU A 34 0.43 5.79 -2.60
N VAL A 35 0.71 6.20 -3.84
CA VAL A 35 0.08 7.36 -4.47
C VAL A 35 -1.42 7.13 -4.62
N GLN A 36 -1.83 5.98 -5.17
CA GLN A 36 -3.24 5.66 -5.38
C GLN A 36 -4.03 5.70 -4.06
N GLU A 37 -3.54 5.02 -3.01
CA GLU A 37 -4.19 5.00 -1.70
C GLU A 37 -4.28 6.41 -1.08
N ALA A 38 -3.24 7.23 -1.25
CA ALA A 38 -3.25 8.61 -0.77
C ALA A 38 -4.29 9.48 -1.49
N LEU A 39 -4.47 9.29 -2.80
CA LEU A 39 -5.51 9.99 -3.58
C LEU A 39 -6.91 9.52 -3.19
N VAL A 40 -7.11 8.22 -2.94
CA VAL A 40 -8.37 7.70 -2.41
C VAL A 40 -8.68 8.29 -1.03
N ALA A 41 -7.66 8.44 -0.17
CA ALA A 41 -7.84 9.09 1.11
C ALA A 41 -8.22 10.57 0.95
N ALA A 42 -7.56 11.29 0.02
CA ALA A 42 -7.86 12.69 -0.29
C ALA A 42 -9.30 12.87 -0.77
N TRP A 43 -9.76 11.98 -1.65
CA TRP A 43 -11.14 12.01 -2.13
C TRP A 43 -12.18 11.82 -1.02
N ARG A 44 -11.86 11.00 -0.01
CA ARG A 44 -12.80 10.68 1.08
C ARG A 44 -12.82 11.75 2.16
N ARG A 45 -11.65 12.24 2.57
CA ARG A 45 -11.43 13.08 3.77
C ARG A 45 -10.21 13.98 3.64
N GLY A 46 -9.93 14.47 2.43
CA GLY A 46 -8.90 15.46 2.18
C GLY A 46 -9.16 16.75 2.98
N PRO A 47 -8.14 17.59 3.13
CA PRO A 47 -8.31 18.86 3.83
C PRO A 47 -9.14 19.84 2.99
N ASP A 48 -9.75 20.83 3.65
CA ASP A 48 -10.67 21.77 3.01
C ASP A 48 -9.98 22.80 2.08
N SER A 49 -8.65 23.00 2.24
CA SER A 49 -7.88 23.97 1.47
C SER A 49 -6.81 23.32 0.60
N GLU A 50 -6.66 23.83 -0.62
CA GLU A 50 -5.61 23.38 -1.55
C GLU A 50 -4.20 23.63 -0.99
N GLU A 51 -3.98 24.72 -0.26
CA GLU A 51 -2.69 25.05 0.37
C GLU A 51 -2.23 24.00 1.39
N SER A 52 -3.17 23.28 2.01
CA SER A 52 -2.86 22.22 2.98
C SER A 52 -2.80 20.82 2.36
N LEU A 53 -3.12 20.68 1.07
CA LEU A 53 -3.19 19.38 0.39
C LEU A 53 -1.84 18.69 0.32
N ARG A 54 -0.77 19.39 -0.13
CA ARG A 54 0.57 18.80 -0.24
C ARG A 54 1.12 18.29 1.09
N PRO A 55 1.19 19.09 2.19
CA PRO A 55 1.63 18.60 3.49
C PRO A 55 0.79 17.45 4.03
N TRP A 56 -0.53 17.49 3.79
CA TRP A 56 -1.45 16.43 4.19
C TRP A 56 -1.18 15.13 3.44
N LEU A 57 -1.03 15.17 2.11
CA LEU A 57 -0.69 14.02 1.27
C LEU A 57 0.64 13.39 1.70
N ALA A 58 1.65 14.22 2.01
CA ALA A 58 2.93 13.76 2.53
C ALA A 58 2.77 12.96 3.83
N THR A 59 1.86 13.39 4.69
CA THR A 59 1.56 12.74 5.96
C THR A 59 0.86 11.40 5.75
N VAL A 60 -0.12 11.37 4.84
CA VAL A 60 -0.83 10.14 4.47
C VAL A 60 0.13 9.11 3.90
N VAL A 61 0.93 9.46 2.89
CA VAL A 61 1.90 8.54 2.28
C VAL A 61 2.86 7.96 3.32
N ARG A 62 3.42 8.79 4.21
CA ARG A 62 4.29 8.29 5.30
C ARG A 62 3.58 7.30 6.22
N ASN A 63 2.31 7.54 6.51
CA ASN A 63 1.53 6.65 7.37
C ASN A 63 1.22 5.32 6.69
N LEU A 64 0.81 5.37 5.41
CA LEU A 64 0.60 4.17 4.59
C LEU A 64 1.88 3.32 4.52
N PHE A 65 3.01 3.94 4.19
CA PHE A 65 4.31 3.28 4.14
C PHE A 65 4.69 2.62 5.48
N ARG A 66 4.55 3.34 6.60
CA ARG A 66 4.80 2.77 7.94
C ARG A 66 3.87 1.61 8.27
N MET A 67 2.62 1.65 7.84
CA MET A 67 1.68 0.54 8.04
C MET A 67 2.09 -0.69 7.24
N ARG A 68 2.53 -0.52 5.98
CA ARG A 68 3.07 -1.59 5.14
C ARG A 68 4.30 -2.24 5.76
N LEU A 69 5.30 -1.46 6.18
CA LEU A 69 6.48 -1.98 6.87
C LEU A 69 6.14 -2.82 8.11
N ARG A 70 5.18 -2.35 8.92
CA ARG A 70 4.72 -3.11 10.10
C ARG A 70 3.97 -4.37 9.71
N ALA A 71 3.22 -4.37 8.61
CA ALA A 71 2.49 -5.54 8.12
C ALA A 71 3.46 -6.61 7.61
N ASP A 72 4.47 -6.21 6.85
CA ASP A 72 5.55 -7.06 6.35
C ASP A 72 6.32 -7.73 7.49
N ALA A 73 6.78 -6.94 8.48
CA ALA A 73 7.49 -7.48 9.63
C ALA A 73 6.63 -8.50 10.42
N ARG A 74 5.31 -8.26 10.54
CA ARG A 74 4.39 -9.23 11.17
C ARG A 74 4.20 -10.48 10.32
N ARG A 75 4.18 -10.37 8.98
CA ARG A 75 4.08 -11.50 8.06
C ARG A 75 5.32 -12.38 8.18
N GLU A 76 6.50 -11.78 8.10
CA GLU A 76 7.78 -12.49 8.20
C GLU A 76 7.88 -13.23 9.55
N ARG A 77 7.53 -12.58 10.67
CA ARG A 77 7.52 -13.23 11.99
C ARG A 77 6.55 -14.43 12.06
N ARG A 78 5.40 -14.36 11.38
CA ARG A 78 4.45 -15.49 11.33
C ARG A 78 5.01 -16.64 10.49
N GLU A 79 5.61 -16.34 9.34
CA GLU A 79 6.22 -17.34 8.46
C GLU A 79 7.37 -18.06 9.17
N GLN A 80 8.24 -17.35 9.89
CA GLN A 80 9.28 -17.95 10.74
C GLN A 80 8.69 -18.86 11.84
N THR A 81 7.55 -18.48 12.42
CA THR A 81 6.86 -19.29 13.44
C THR A 81 6.23 -20.55 12.84
N VAL A 82 5.74 -20.47 11.60
CA VAL A 82 5.13 -21.60 10.86
C VAL A 82 6.19 -22.56 10.34
N GLU A 83 7.31 -22.07 9.83
CA GLU A 83 8.43 -22.93 9.37
C GLU A 83 9.01 -23.78 10.51
N GLY A 84 9.07 -23.23 11.73
CA GLY A 84 9.42 -24.01 12.93
C GLY A 84 8.37 -25.08 13.31
N ARG A 85 7.15 -24.98 12.79
CA ARG A 85 6.06 -25.94 13.00
C ARG A 85 6.04 -26.93 11.83
N ARG A 86 6.78 -28.03 11.95
CA ARG A 86 6.74 -29.14 10.96
C ARG A 86 5.29 -29.40 10.53
N PRO A 87 4.98 -29.46 9.22
CA PRO A 87 3.62 -29.73 8.78
C PRO A 87 3.20 -31.06 9.40
N ARG A 88 2.10 -31.03 10.16
CA ARG A 88 1.51 -32.21 10.76
C ARG A 88 1.23 -33.18 9.60
N ARG A 89 1.97 -34.29 9.53
CA ARG A 89 1.75 -35.31 8.49
C ARG A 89 0.29 -35.75 8.62
N ILE A 90 -0.53 -35.31 7.69
CA ILE A 90 -1.89 -35.80 7.55
C ILE A 90 -1.70 -37.23 7.03
N PRO A 91 -2.16 -38.28 7.73
CA PRO A 91 -2.15 -39.61 7.16
C PRO A 91 -2.97 -39.53 5.88
N THR A 92 -2.32 -39.68 4.73
CA THR A 92 -3.04 -39.77 3.46
C THR A 92 -3.86 -41.05 3.55
N ALA A 93 -5.18 -40.91 3.63
CA ALA A 93 -6.07 -42.04 3.55
C ALA A 93 -5.72 -42.80 2.27
N SER A 94 -5.33 -44.07 2.43
CA SER A 94 -5.12 -44.99 1.31
C SER A 94 -6.33 -44.90 0.39
N SER A 95 -6.07 -44.61 -0.88
CA SER A 95 -7.08 -44.54 -1.93
C SER A 95 -7.64 -45.93 -2.19
N SER A 96 -8.68 -46.32 -1.44
CA SER A 96 -9.48 -47.50 -1.74
C SER A 96 -10.87 -47.39 -1.10
N ALA A 97 -11.63 -46.37 -1.48
CA ALA A 97 -13.03 -46.29 -1.08
C ALA A 97 -13.88 -45.58 -2.15
N TRP A 98 -13.75 -46.01 -3.40
CA TRP A 98 -14.81 -45.89 -4.41
C TRP A 98 -14.85 -47.19 -5.20
N ARG A 99 -15.60 -48.16 -4.69
CA ARG A 99 -16.04 -49.33 -5.43
C ARG A 99 -17.40 -49.77 -4.89
N CYS A 100 -18.34 -49.91 -5.83
CA CYS A 100 -19.78 -50.20 -5.73
C CYS A 100 -20.68 -49.00 -5.43
#